data_AF-A0A0F4LK16-F1
#
_entry.id   AF-A0A0F4LK16-F1
#
_cell.length_a   1.000
_cell.length_b   1.000
_cell.length_c   1.000
_cell.angle_alpha   90.00
_cell.angle_beta   90.00
_cell.angle_gamma   90.00
#
_symmetry.space_group_name_H-M   'P 1'
#
loop_
_entity.id
_entity.type
_entity.pdbx_description
1 polymer ?
#
loop_
_entity_poly.entity_id
_entity_poly.type
_entity_poly.pdbx_seq_one_letter_code
_entity_poly.pdbx_strand_id
1 'polypeptide(L)'
;MKLPNLIKFEKTGIGIATMALGLVVTVRVNVNVAAVTETPAVVPISATGLPSDAGLWTGTDGSCTWQYDVISRTLRISGAQKSSQLSSTPFLKQFKWSGNIEHIVFETPVQMAPNSAEKFSGLEYLEDITGLDKVDTSQVTNMALLFTNDKALTKADVSHFDTSQVTNMERMFDNTALTEVDLSSFNTSKVTNMSGMFRNSPMKHLNLKSFATSQVTDMADMFADSDVAELDLANFDTGNVTNMAGMFAGIKVPELNLKHFNTSKVNNMSGMFSSTQNLSSLDLSSFATSQVTDMAEMFRGSNVTHLNLANWDTKNVTSMKNMFQGCSDLTKLDLSGFNTGNVTDMAGMFAKFAHLDQLNFSHFDTSKVKDMKEMFAYNPAVTSLDLSSFDTSNVTNMISLFSGDSSLTKLNLTGWNTKNVRWMNSMFSGDSSLKDIDLSHFNTANVTDMLRMFNGAKSLEQLDLHTWDTRQVTRVSQMFMDCDNLVFVDLRGWRLPKMYDSTEMFTNDQELAGVDLSHFNIHNSQILKNAGNPKGFAVKLGHYRLRKSSGVGQGFKHIKAVGKGTIRKPKGKKYTEKQLLKLYNHSAKKSPKETYVMYNGKKPQPPKGFKLK
;
A
#
# COMPACT_ATOMS: atom_id res chain seq x y z
N MET A 1 8.78 17.86 -62.45
CA MET A 1 7.37 18.06 -62.05
C MET A 1 7.38 18.81 -60.72
N LYS A 2 6.56 19.86 -60.59
CA LYS A 2 6.60 20.89 -59.55
C LYS A 2 6.68 20.35 -58.11
N LEU A 3 7.64 20.86 -57.34
CA LEU A 3 7.57 20.98 -55.88
C LEU A 3 7.35 22.46 -55.56
N PRO A 4 6.35 22.81 -54.73
CA PRO A 4 6.32 24.12 -54.10
C PRO A 4 6.47 24.05 -52.57
N ASN A 5 7.20 25.06 -52.08
CA ASN A 5 6.96 25.82 -50.85
C ASN A 5 7.40 25.15 -49.54
N LEU A 6 8.42 25.64 -48.82
CA LEU A 6 8.74 26.98 -48.25
C LEU A 6 8.69 26.80 -46.73
N ILE A 7 9.77 27.15 -46.03
CA ILE A 7 9.76 28.09 -44.90
C ILE A 7 11.19 28.61 -44.72
N LYS A 8 11.24 29.93 -44.49
CA LYS A 8 12.38 30.83 -44.46
C LYS A 8 13.27 30.62 -43.24
N PHE A 9 14.58 30.83 -43.43
CA PHE A 9 15.53 31.14 -42.36
C PHE A 9 15.83 32.65 -42.40
N GLU A 10 15.69 33.33 -41.26
CA GLU A 10 16.28 34.66 -41.04
C GLU A 10 17.61 34.52 -40.29
N LYS A 11 18.59 35.30 -40.76
CA LYS A 11 19.96 35.42 -40.26
C LYS A 11 20.02 36.32 -39.03
N THR A 12 21.03 36.06 -38.20
CA THR A 12 22.02 36.97 -37.56
C THR A 12 22.38 36.34 -36.21
N GLY A 13 23.60 36.38 -35.69
CA GLY A 13 24.86 37.03 -36.02
C GLY A 13 25.83 36.61 -34.91
N ILE A 14 27.11 36.64 -35.21
CA ILE A 14 28.20 35.98 -34.49
C ILE A 14 28.50 36.63 -33.13
N GLY A 15 28.85 35.80 -32.13
CA GLY A 15 29.55 36.20 -30.92
C GLY A 15 30.29 35.01 -30.32
N ILE A 16 31.59 34.90 -30.62
CA ILE A 16 32.48 33.84 -30.14
C ILE A 16 33.01 34.22 -28.76
N ALA A 17 32.84 33.34 -27.76
CA ALA A 17 33.74 33.24 -26.61
C ALA A 17 33.66 31.82 -26.01
N THR A 18 34.75 31.08 -26.26
CA THR A 18 35.26 29.82 -25.69
C THR A 18 34.85 29.48 -24.24
N MET A 19 34.34 28.25 -24.00
CA MET A 19 35.06 27.17 -23.29
C MET A 19 34.23 25.88 -23.13
N ALA A 20 34.86 24.77 -23.53
CA ALA A 20 34.71 23.35 -23.17
C ALA A 20 33.49 22.85 -22.35
N LEU A 21 32.71 21.93 -22.93
CA LEU A 21 32.76 20.48 -22.62
C LEU A 21 31.77 19.73 -23.54
N GLY A 22 32.27 18.72 -24.24
CA GLY A 22 31.54 17.99 -25.29
C GLY A 22 30.45 17.09 -24.74
N LEU A 23 29.22 17.31 -25.22
CA LEU A 23 28.12 16.36 -25.18
C LEU A 23 28.06 15.67 -26.54
N VAL A 24 28.43 14.39 -26.61
CA VAL A 24 28.26 13.57 -27.82
C VAL A 24 26.80 13.14 -27.89
N VAL A 25 26.03 13.78 -28.75
CA VAL A 25 24.70 13.31 -29.17
C VAL A 25 24.91 12.41 -30.38
N THR A 26 24.82 11.09 -30.20
CA THR A 26 24.71 10.15 -31.30
C THR A 26 23.26 10.11 -31.79
N VAL A 27 23.03 10.70 -32.96
CA VAL A 27 21.80 10.54 -33.74
C VAL A 27 21.79 9.12 -34.30
N ARG A 28 20.91 8.25 -33.80
CA ARG A 28 20.60 6.96 -34.44
C ARG A 28 19.54 7.17 -35.51
N VAL A 29 19.91 6.88 -36.76
CA VAL A 29 18.99 6.74 -37.88
C VAL A 29 18.28 5.40 -37.74
N ASN A 30 16.98 5.41 -37.42
CA ASN A 30 16.14 4.21 -37.50
C ASN A 30 15.72 4.01 -38.97
N VAL A 31 16.33 3.03 -39.64
CA VAL A 31 15.81 2.49 -40.89
C VAL A 31 14.89 1.32 -40.53
N ASN A 32 13.58 1.56 -40.55
CA ASN A 32 12.58 0.50 -40.49
C ASN A 32 12.49 -0.17 -41.87
N VAL A 33 13.06 -1.37 -41.99
CA VAL A 33 12.73 -2.29 -43.09
C VAL A 33 11.64 -3.23 -42.56
N ALA A 34 10.41 -3.01 -43.00
CA ALA A 34 9.30 -3.90 -42.70
C ALA A 34 9.47 -5.20 -43.50
N ALA A 35 9.94 -6.26 -42.85
CA ALA A 35 9.80 -7.61 -43.36
C ALA A 35 8.39 -8.12 -42.99
N VAL A 36 7.54 -8.23 -44.01
CA VAL A 36 6.25 -8.91 -43.94
C VAL A 36 6.55 -10.41 -43.84
N THR A 37 6.24 -11.02 -42.70
CA THR A 37 6.09 -12.48 -42.63
C THR A 37 4.80 -12.78 -41.86
N GLU A 38 3.91 -13.45 -42.57
CA GLU A 38 2.54 -13.79 -42.20
C GLU A 38 2.49 -14.55 -40.86
N THR A 39 1.59 -14.11 -39.98
CA THR A 39 1.14 -14.82 -38.79
C THR A 39 0.37 -16.09 -39.17
N PRO A 40 0.76 -17.30 -38.69
CA PRO A 40 -0.16 -18.41 -38.60
C PRO A 40 -0.99 -18.29 -37.31
N ALA A 41 -2.25 -18.68 -37.42
CA ALA A 41 -3.24 -18.65 -36.35
C ALA A 41 -2.86 -19.55 -35.17
N VAL A 42 -3.21 -19.08 -33.97
CA VAL A 42 -3.16 -19.84 -32.71
C VAL A 42 -4.18 -20.99 -32.78
N VAL A 43 -3.71 -22.23 -32.63
CA VAL A 43 -4.55 -23.42 -32.44
C VAL A 43 -4.25 -24.00 -31.05
N PRO A 44 -5.27 -24.27 -30.21
CA PRO A 44 -5.08 -25.01 -28.97
C PRO A 44 -4.81 -26.49 -29.29
N ILE A 45 -3.68 -27.04 -28.82
CA ILE A 45 -3.26 -28.40 -29.15
C ILE A 45 -3.82 -29.39 -28.13
N SER A 46 -4.86 -30.12 -28.53
CA SER A 46 -5.18 -31.45 -28.01
C SER A 46 -4.26 -32.49 -28.66
N ALA A 47 -3.66 -33.37 -27.85
CA ALA A 47 -2.76 -34.42 -28.31
C ALA A 47 -3.47 -35.43 -29.21
N THR A 48 -3.25 -35.35 -30.53
CA THR A 48 -3.15 -36.48 -31.48
C THR A 48 -2.83 -35.93 -32.87
N GLY A 49 -1.61 -36.19 -33.37
CA GLY A 49 -1.22 -35.94 -34.78
C GLY A 49 -0.07 -34.95 -34.96
N LEU A 50 1.16 -35.37 -34.67
CA LEU A 50 2.38 -34.67 -35.11
C LEU A 50 2.80 -35.20 -36.49
N PRO A 51 3.03 -34.34 -37.50
CA PRO A 51 3.73 -34.72 -38.73
C PRO A 51 5.22 -34.92 -38.47
N SER A 52 5.80 -35.87 -39.19
CA SER A 52 7.16 -36.41 -39.05
C SER A 52 8.27 -35.55 -39.67
N ASP A 53 8.48 -34.32 -39.17
CA ASP A 53 9.75 -33.59 -39.29
C ASP A 53 10.49 -33.62 -37.95
N ALA A 54 10.75 -34.85 -37.51
CA ALA A 54 11.72 -35.34 -36.52
C ALA A 54 12.26 -34.35 -35.47
N GLY A 55 11.38 -33.83 -34.61
CA GLY A 55 11.45 -33.80 -33.13
C GLY A 55 12.69 -33.28 -32.40
N LEU A 56 13.76 -32.89 -33.08
CA LEU A 56 15.06 -32.58 -32.49
C LEU A 56 15.60 -31.30 -33.14
N TRP A 57 15.58 -30.21 -32.38
CA TRP A 57 16.13 -28.93 -32.80
C TRP A 57 17.56 -28.82 -32.33
N THR A 58 18.46 -28.27 -33.13
CA THR A 58 19.86 -28.15 -32.75
C THR A 58 20.37 -26.75 -33.00
N GLY A 59 21.44 -26.39 -32.31
CA GLY A 59 22.09 -25.10 -32.51
C GLY A 59 23.32 -24.95 -31.61
N THR A 60 23.75 -23.70 -31.46
CA THR A 60 24.89 -23.34 -30.62
C THR A 60 24.52 -22.27 -29.62
N ASP A 61 25.28 -22.26 -28.52
CA ASP A 61 25.26 -21.22 -27.52
C ASP A 61 26.70 -20.98 -27.05
N GLY A 62 27.27 -19.84 -27.43
CA GLY A 62 28.71 -19.62 -27.35
C GLY A 62 29.46 -20.61 -28.25
N SER A 63 30.37 -21.38 -27.66
CA SER A 63 31.13 -22.45 -28.34
C SER A 63 30.62 -23.86 -28.00
N CYS A 64 29.48 -23.95 -27.31
CA CYS A 64 28.78 -25.19 -27.03
C CYS A 64 27.71 -25.44 -28.10
N THR A 65 27.39 -26.71 -28.30
CA THR A 65 26.24 -27.15 -29.10
C THR A 65 25.09 -27.57 -28.18
N TRP A 66 23.86 -27.36 -28.60
CA TRP A 66 22.69 -27.87 -27.91
C TRP A 66 21.76 -28.65 -28.86
N GLN A 67 21.00 -29.59 -28.29
CA GLN A 67 19.93 -30.31 -28.97
C GLN A 67 18.69 -30.30 -28.08
N TYR A 68 17.56 -29.83 -28.58
CA TYR A 68 16.28 -29.84 -27.90
C TYR A 68 15.35 -30.86 -28.53
N ASP A 69 15.02 -31.91 -27.78
CA ASP A 69 14.03 -32.89 -28.17
C ASP A 69 12.63 -32.40 -27.76
N VAL A 70 11.78 -32.14 -28.75
CA VAL A 70 10.42 -31.61 -28.58
C VAL A 70 9.48 -32.66 -27.96
N ILE A 71 9.76 -33.95 -28.15
CA ILE A 71 8.94 -35.05 -27.64
C ILE A 71 9.24 -35.26 -26.16
N SER A 72 10.52 -35.39 -25.80
CA SER A 72 10.95 -35.57 -24.41
C SER A 72 11.15 -34.25 -23.65
N ARG A 73 10.91 -33.11 -24.30
CA ARG A 73 11.08 -31.74 -23.75
C ARG A 73 12.45 -31.53 -23.09
N THR A 74 13.47 -32.23 -23.60
CA THR A 74 14.81 -32.28 -23.02
C THR A 74 15.78 -31.45 -23.84
N LEU A 75 16.45 -30.49 -23.20
CA LEU A 75 17.56 -29.73 -23.74
C LEU A 75 18.89 -30.38 -23.34
N ARG A 76 19.61 -30.92 -24.32
CA ARG A 76 20.95 -31.50 -24.19
C ARG A 76 21.99 -30.46 -24.57
N ILE A 77 23.01 -30.29 -23.74
CA ILE A 77 24.10 -29.33 -23.95
C ILE A 77 25.43 -30.07 -23.96
N SER A 78 26.27 -29.78 -24.95
CA SER A 78 27.58 -30.39 -25.13
C SER A 78 28.66 -29.37 -25.54
N GLY A 79 29.86 -29.56 -25.00
CA GLY A 79 31.08 -28.88 -25.41
C GLY A 79 31.97 -29.78 -26.27
N ALA A 80 32.49 -29.26 -27.38
CA ALA A 80 33.44 -30.00 -28.21
C ALA A 80 34.81 -30.20 -27.52
N GLN A 81 35.14 -29.32 -26.57
CA GLN A 81 36.35 -29.35 -25.76
C GLN A 81 35.99 -28.97 -24.32
N LYS A 82 36.83 -29.30 -23.34
CA LYS A 82 36.61 -28.89 -21.94
C LYS A 82 36.55 -27.35 -21.78
N SER A 83 37.19 -26.61 -22.68
CA SER A 83 37.16 -25.14 -22.73
C SER A 83 35.98 -24.57 -23.52
N SER A 84 35.06 -25.40 -24.02
CA SER A 84 33.83 -24.92 -24.66
C SER A 84 32.98 -24.19 -23.63
N GLN A 85 32.67 -22.94 -23.92
CA GLN A 85 31.95 -22.03 -23.03
C GLN A 85 30.58 -21.66 -23.60
N LEU A 86 29.54 -21.67 -22.75
CA LEU A 86 28.22 -21.13 -23.05
C LEU A 86 28.25 -19.61 -23.18
N SER A 87 27.33 -19.00 -23.93
CA SER A 87 27.25 -17.53 -23.94
C SER A 87 26.62 -16.97 -22.66
N SER A 88 26.80 -15.68 -22.42
CA SER A 88 26.12 -14.94 -21.35
C SER A 88 24.64 -14.63 -21.64
N THR A 89 24.09 -15.08 -22.77
CA THR A 89 22.70 -14.78 -23.15
C THR A 89 21.73 -15.79 -22.50
N PRO A 90 20.69 -15.34 -21.77
CA PRO A 90 19.65 -16.21 -21.22
C PRO A 90 18.85 -16.96 -22.29
N PHE A 91 18.43 -18.19 -21.99
CA PHE A 91 17.68 -19.04 -22.93
C PHE A 91 16.36 -18.41 -23.40
N LEU A 92 15.58 -17.81 -22.48
CA LEU A 92 14.31 -17.15 -22.80
C LEU A 92 14.45 -16.00 -23.82
N LYS A 93 15.60 -15.34 -23.84
CA LYS A 93 15.88 -14.23 -24.78
C LYS A 93 16.27 -14.74 -26.16
N GLN A 94 16.81 -15.95 -26.25
CA GLN A 94 17.31 -16.52 -27.49
C GLN A 94 16.27 -17.38 -28.21
N PHE A 95 15.41 -18.08 -27.46
CA PHE A 95 14.55 -19.12 -28.02
C PHE A 95 13.11 -19.02 -27.55
N LYS A 96 12.16 -18.82 -28.47
CA LYS A 96 10.72 -18.75 -28.15
C LYS A 96 10.15 -20.04 -27.55
N TRP A 97 10.82 -21.17 -27.77
CA TRP A 97 10.40 -22.50 -27.31
C TRP A 97 10.98 -22.91 -25.97
N SER A 98 11.93 -22.13 -25.41
CA SER A 98 12.60 -22.45 -24.15
C SER A 98 11.63 -22.58 -22.98
N GLY A 99 10.50 -21.88 -23.02
CA GLY A 99 9.41 -22.04 -22.06
C GLY A 99 8.67 -23.38 -22.14
N ASN A 100 9.11 -24.37 -22.93
CA ASN A 100 8.57 -25.74 -22.93
C ASN A 100 9.59 -26.78 -22.41
N ILE A 101 10.79 -26.34 -22.01
CA ILE A 101 11.84 -27.23 -21.52
C ILE A 101 11.40 -27.81 -20.17
N GLU A 102 11.43 -29.14 -20.05
CA GLU A 102 11.19 -29.88 -18.80
C GLU A 102 12.49 -30.43 -18.22
N HIS A 103 13.49 -30.74 -19.04
CA HIS A 103 14.76 -31.30 -18.57
C HIS A 103 15.96 -30.61 -19.24
N ILE A 104 17.01 -30.33 -18.47
CA ILE A 104 18.30 -29.93 -19.01
C ILE A 104 19.34 -31.01 -18.69
N VAL A 105 20.14 -31.39 -19.68
CA VAL A 105 21.17 -32.42 -19.57
C VAL A 105 22.50 -31.90 -20.11
N PHE A 106 23.51 -31.82 -19.26
CA PHE A 106 24.90 -31.61 -19.69
C PHE A 106 25.55 -32.96 -20.01
N GLU A 107 25.83 -33.21 -21.28
CA GLU A 107 26.34 -34.50 -21.74
C GLU A 107 27.86 -34.57 -21.65
N THR A 108 28.54 -33.45 -21.93
CA THR A 108 30.00 -33.31 -21.92
C THR A 108 30.43 -32.08 -21.12
N PRO A 109 31.71 -31.99 -20.68
CA PRO A 109 32.20 -30.83 -19.94
C PRO A 109 32.02 -29.51 -20.70
N VAL A 110 31.54 -28.49 -19.99
CA VAL A 110 31.37 -27.12 -20.51
C VAL A 110 31.78 -26.10 -19.45
N GLN A 111 32.13 -24.90 -19.89
CA GLN A 111 32.37 -23.75 -19.02
C GLN A 111 31.16 -22.82 -19.03
N MET A 112 30.80 -22.31 -17.86
CA MET A 112 29.83 -21.25 -17.74
C MET A 112 30.51 -19.88 -17.99
N ALA A 113 29.79 -18.93 -18.61
CA ALA A 113 30.33 -17.60 -18.90
C ALA A 113 30.57 -16.79 -17.60
N PRO A 114 31.53 -15.86 -17.57
CA PRO A 114 31.75 -14.99 -16.41
C PRO A 114 30.49 -14.25 -15.93
N ASN A 115 29.63 -13.85 -16.85
CA ASN A 115 28.28 -13.40 -16.56
C ASN A 115 27.29 -14.48 -16.94
N SER A 116 26.72 -15.14 -15.93
CA SER A 116 25.73 -16.21 -16.09
C SER A 116 24.37 -15.83 -15.52
N ALA A 117 24.14 -14.52 -15.35
CA ALA A 117 22.88 -14.06 -14.82
C ALA A 117 21.70 -14.49 -15.70
N GLU A 118 20.61 -14.88 -15.06
CA GLU A 118 19.37 -15.34 -15.69
C GLU A 118 19.54 -16.56 -16.64
N LYS A 119 20.68 -17.26 -16.63
CA LYS A 119 20.97 -18.27 -17.67
C LYS A 119 19.89 -19.35 -17.74
N PHE A 120 19.45 -19.85 -16.59
CA PHE A 120 18.36 -20.79 -16.43
C PHE A 120 17.22 -20.13 -15.64
N SER A 121 16.79 -18.94 -16.05
CA SER A 121 15.69 -18.25 -15.36
C SER A 121 14.39 -18.35 -16.14
N GLY A 122 13.28 -18.51 -15.41
CA GLY A 122 11.91 -18.42 -15.91
C GLY A 122 11.54 -19.59 -16.81
N LEU A 123 12.22 -20.73 -16.67
CA LEU A 123 11.87 -21.98 -17.33
C LEU A 123 10.76 -22.63 -16.49
N GLU A 124 9.52 -22.14 -16.64
CA GLU A 124 8.40 -22.46 -15.73
C GLU A 124 8.06 -23.96 -15.61
N TYR A 125 8.40 -24.76 -16.63
CA TYR A 125 8.20 -26.22 -16.64
C TYR A 125 9.48 -27.03 -16.40
N LEU A 126 10.63 -26.40 -16.17
CA LEU A 126 11.88 -27.12 -15.94
C LEU A 126 11.78 -27.91 -14.63
N GLU A 127 11.86 -29.24 -14.70
CA GLU A 127 11.73 -30.15 -13.57
C GLU A 127 13.09 -30.50 -12.94
N ASP A 128 14.12 -30.68 -13.78
CA ASP A 128 15.46 -31.02 -13.33
C ASP A 128 16.59 -30.58 -14.29
N ILE A 129 17.78 -30.45 -13.70
CA ILE A 129 19.04 -30.26 -14.42
C ILE A 129 20.01 -31.37 -14.01
N THR A 130 20.45 -32.17 -14.98
CA THR A 130 21.44 -33.24 -14.79
C THR A 130 22.77 -32.92 -15.48
N GLY A 131 23.85 -33.47 -14.94
CA GLY A 131 25.20 -33.24 -15.46
C GLY A 131 25.86 -31.93 -15.01
N LEU A 132 25.32 -31.25 -13.98
CA LEU A 132 25.91 -30.03 -13.43
C LEU A 132 27.34 -30.23 -12.89
N ASP A 133 27.72 -31.45 -12.51
CA ASP A 133 29.09 -31.85 -12.19
C ASP A 133 30.08 -31.65 -13.35
N LYS A 134 29.58 -31.55 -14.59
CA LYS A 134 30.36 -31.29 -15.81
C LYS A 134 30.47 -29.80 -16.14
N VAL A 135 29.83 -28.93 -15.37
CA VAL A 135 29.79 -27.48 -15.63
C VAL A 135 30.84 -26.76 -14.78
N ASP A 136 31.90 -26.29 -15.42
CA ASP A 136 32.94 -25.48 -14.80
C ASP A 136 32.42 -24.05 -14.56
N THR A 137 32.29 -23.70 -13.28
CA THR A 137 31.82 -22.39 -12.80
C THR A 137 32.95 -21.50 -12.25
N SER A 138 34.22 -21.94 -12.32
CA SER A 138 35.36 -21.26 -11.68
C SER A 138 35.63 -19.84 -12.18
N GLN A 139 35.11 -19.47 -13.35
CA GLN A 139 35.24 -18.14 -13.95
C GLN A 139 33.99 -17.26 -13.75
N VAL A 140 32.93 -17.80 -13.14
CA VAL A 140 31.66 -17.08 -12.99
C VAL A 140 31.81 -16.00 -11.92
N THR A 141 31.45 -14.77 -12.29
CA THR A 141 31.45 -13.59 -11.41
C THR A 141 30.05 -13.11 -11.07
N ASN A 142 29.04 -13.49 -11.87
CA ASN A 142 27.65 -13.10 -11.68
C ASN A 142 26.72 -14.31 -11.89
N MET A 143 26.06 -14.73 -10.81
CA MET A 143 25.04 -15.79 -10.78
C MET A 143 23.65 -15.24 -10.43
N ALA A 144 23.45 -13.93 -10.59
CA ALA A 144 22.17 -13.30 -10.31
C ALA A 144 21.06 -13.97 -11.14
N LEU A 145 19.96 -14.28 -10.47
CA LEU A 145 18.78 -14.89 -11.03
C LEU A 145 18.99 -16.25 -11.71
N LEU A 146 20.06 -16.99 -11.38
CA LEU A 146 20.46 -18.16 -12.16
C LEU A 146 19.33 -19.18 -12.39
N PHE A 147 18.50 -19.43 -11.36
CA PHE A 147 17.34 -20.33 -11.39
C PHE A 147 16.01 -19.62 -11.05
N THR A 148 15.97 -18.29 -11.09
CA THR A 148 14.78 -17.55 -10.63
C THR A 148 13.55 -17.91 -11.46
N ASN A 149 12.41 -18.11 -10.79
CA ASN A 149 11.12 -18.46 -11.40
C ASN A 149 11.09 -19.80 -12.17
N ASP A 150 12.03 -20.70 -11.90
CA ASP A 150 11.93 -22.09 -12.36
C ASP A 150 10.99 -22.88 -11.43
N LYS A 151 9.69 -22.58 -11.55
CA LYS A 151 8.64 -23.00 -10.60
C LYS A 151 8.42 -24.51 -10.53
N ALA A 152 8.91 -25.28 -11.50
CA ALA A 152 8.84 -26.74 -11.51
C ALA A 152 10.16 -27.41 -11.08
N LEU A 153 11.25 -26.65 -10.86
CA LEU A 153 12.58 -27.21 -10.67
C LEU A 153 12.70 -27.83 -9.30
N THR A 154 12.67 -29.17 -9.25
CA THR A 154 12.74 -29.95 -8.01
C THR A 154 14.13 -30.54 -7.76
N LYS A 155 15.00 -30.57 -8.78
CA LYS A 155 16.33 -31.17 -8.67
C LYS A 155 17.39 -30.41 -9.47
N ALA A 156 18.38 -29.87 -8.76
CA ALA A 156 19.60 -29.32 -9.34
C ALA A 156 20.77 -29.54 -8.36
N ASP A 157 21.76 -30.35 -8.75
CA ASP A 157 22.95 -30.59 -7.94
C ASP A 157 24.00 -29.50 -8.17
N VAL A 158 24.12 -28.57 -7.23
CA VAL A 158 25.09 -27.46 -7.26
C VAL A 158 26.29 -27.69 -6.33
N SER A 159 26.42 -28.89 -5.75
CA SER A 159 27.48 -29.20 -4.77
C SER A 159 28.90 -29.06 -5.33
N HIS A 160 29.06 -29.07 -6.66
CA HIS A 160 30.34 -28.93 -7.35
C HIS A 160 30.67 -27.51 -7.82
N PHE A 161 29.80 -26.52 -7.58
CA PHE A 161 30.03 -25.16 -8.07
C PHE A 161 31.23 -24.50 -7.37
N ASP A 162 32.17 -23.98 -8.17
CA ASP A 162 33.21 -23.07 -7.67
C ASP A 162 32.69 -21.64 -7.73
N THR A 163 32.25 -21.13 -6.58
CA THR A 163 31.72 -19.77 -6.46
C THR A 163 32.75 -18.75 -5.97
N SER A 164 34.04 -19.12 -5.94
CA SER A 164 35.11 -18.27 -5.37
C SER A 164 35.35 -16.93 -6.09
N GLN A 165 34.84 -16.77 -7.31
CA GLN A 165 34.88 -15.52 -8.07
C GLN A 165 33.53 -14.78 -8.12
N VAL A 166 32.46 -15.37 -7.58
CA VAL A 166 31.12 -14.82 -7.66
C VAL A 166 30.99 -13.60 -6.75
N THR A 167 30.47 -12.52 -7.32
CA THR A 167 30.22 -11.24 -6.63
C THR A 167 28.73 -10.94 -6.46
N ASN A 168 27.87 -11.56 -7.27
CA ASN A 168 26.43 -11.35 -7.23
C ASN A 168 25.67 -12.69 -7.28
N MET A 169 24.84 -12.93 -6.26
CA MET A 169 23.96 -14.09 -6.11
C MET A 169 22.49 -13.67 -5.90
N GLU A 170 22.14 -12.45 -6.31
CA GLU A 170 20.77 -11.92 -6.24
C GLU A 170 19.77 -12.93 -6.78
N ARG A 171 18.76 -13.29 -5.99
CA ARG A 171 17.60 -14.12 -6.37
C ARG A 171 17.94 -15.48 -6.97
N MET A 172 19.15 -15.99 -6.74
CA MET A 172 19.67 -17.21 -7.40
C MET A 172 18.68 -18.39 -7.35
N PHE A 173 17.98 -18.61 -6.24
CA PHE A 173 17.00 -19.68 -6.03
C PHE A 173 15.57 -19.17 -5.81
N ASP A 174 15.27 -17.91 -6.14
CA ASP A 174 13.96 -17.30 -5.88
C ASP A 174 12.84 -17.98 -6.68
N ASN A 175 11.77 -18.35 -5.97
CA ASN A 175 10.56 -18.93 -6.56
C ASN A 175 10.84 -20.20 -7.39
N THR A 176 11.68 -21.08 -6.85
CA THR A 176 11.95 -22.44 -7.36
C THR A 176 11.14 -23.49 -6.60
N ALA A 177 11.04 -24.73 -7.12
CA ALA A 177 10.47 -25.86 -6.39
C ALA A 177 11.50 -26.72 -5.63
N LEU A 178 12.73 -26.22 -5.49
CA LEU A 178 13.83 -26.94 -4.83
C LEU A 178 13.54 -27.05 -3.33
N THR A 179 13.42 -28.28 -2.82
CA THR A 179 13.17 -28.54 -1.39
C THR A 179 14.46 -28.71 -0.59
N GLU A 180 15.57 -29.00 -1.26
CA GLU A 180 16.91 -29.08 -0.70
C GLU A 180 17.96 -28.67 -1.73
N VAL A 181 19.05 -28.06 -1.26
CA VAL A 181 20.22 -27.70 -2.06
C VAL A 181 21.46 -27.86 -1.19
N ASP A 182 22.47 -28.59 -1.66
CA ASP A 182 23.77 -28.66 -0.99
C ASP A 182 24.62 -27.42 -1.32
N LEU A 183 24.78 -26.55 -0.33
CA LEU A 183 25.55 -25.30 -0.41
C LEU A 183 26.97 -25.42 0.19
N SER A 184 27.41 -26.63 0.54
CA SER A 184 28.65 -26.84 1.30
C SER A 184 29.92 -26.37 0.57
N SER A 185 29.92 -26.35 -0.77
CA SER A 185 31.02 -25.88 -1.60
C SER A 185 31.03 -24.36 -1.84
N PHE A 186 29.98 -23.65 -1.44
CA PHE A 186 29.87 -22.23 -1.77
C PHE A 186 30.89 -21.40 -1.00
N ASN A 187 31.75 -20.69 -1.72
CA ASN A 187 32.64 -19.67 -1.20
C ASN A 187 32.07 -18.29 -1.53
N THR A 188 31.40 -17.67 -0.57
CA THR A 188 30.74 -16.37 -0.77
C THR A 188 31.59 -15.17 -0.37
N SER A 189 32.90 -15.35 -0.11
CA SER A 189 33.79 -14.30 0.42
C SER A 189 33.93 -13.04 -0.46
N LYS A 190 33.56 -13.11 -1.75
CA LYS A 190 33.55 -11.98 -2.68
C LYS A 190 32.15 -11.46 -3.00
N VAL A 191 31.10 -12.10 -2.49
CA VAL A 191 29.72 -11.75 -2.81
C VAL A 191 29.37 -10.43 -2.11
N THR A 192 28.89 -9.47 -2.90
CA THR A 192 28.43 -8.15 -2.42
C THR A 192 26.90 -8.04 -2.41
N ASN A 193 26.20 -8.85 -3.22
CA ASN A 193 24.75 -8.84 -3.32
C ASN A 193 24.18 -10.26 -3.15
N MET A 194 23.35 -10.46 -2.12
CA MET A 194 22.61 -11.69 -1.83
C MET A 194 21.10 -11.44 -1.77
N SER A 195 20.62 -10.32 -2.30
CA SER A 195 19.22 -9.93 -2.17
C SER A 195 18.31 -10.99 -2.80
N GLY A 196 17.27 -11.39 -2.08
CA GLY A 196 16.30 -12.38 -2.53
C GLY A 196 16.84 -13.79 -2.79
N MET A 197 18.08 -14.13 -2.42
CA MET A 197 18.73 -15.38 -2.83
C MET A 197 17.87 -16.63 -2.57
N PHE A 198 17.12 -16.66 -1.46
CA PHE A 198 16.23 -17.75 -1.05
C PHE A 198 14.76 -17.32 -0.93
N ARG A 199 14.37 -16.22 -1.59
CA ARG A 199 13.01 -15.69 -1.53
C ARG A 199 12.00 -16.71 -2.11
N ASN A 200 10.82 -16.81 -1.49
CA ASN A 200 9.76 -17.76 -1.89
C ASN A 200 10.26 -19.22 -2.03
N SER A 201 11.33 -19.61 -1.34
CA SER A 201 11.89 -20.95 -1.47
C SER A 201 11.13 -21.95 -0.58
N PRO A 202 10.80 -23.16 -1.08
CA PRO A 202 10.18 -24.22 -0.28
C PRO A 202 11.18 -24.97 0.62
N MET A 203 12.47 -24.62 0.59
CA MET A 203 13.51 -25.26 1.40
C MET A 203 13.24 -25.13 2.90
N LYS A 204 13.21 -26.27 3.60
CA LYS A 204 12.98 -26.32 5.05
C LYS A 204 14.25 -26.10 5.87
N HIS A 205 15.40 -26.46 5.32
CA HIS A 205 16.71 -26.34 5.95
C HIS A 205 17.69 -25.67 4.99
N LEU A 206 18.47 -24.72 5.50
CA LEU A 206 19.53 -24.05 4.76
C LEU A 206 20.84 -24.18 5.54
N ASN A 207 21.80 -24.92 5.00
CA ASN A 207 23.13 -25.00 5.60
C ASN A 207 23.98 -23.80 5.14
N LEU A 208 24.05 -22.76 5.98
CA LEU A 208 24.75 -21.50 5.68
C LEU A 208 26.15 -21.41 6.31
N LYS A 209 26.70 -22.51 6.85
CA LYS A 209 27.96 -22.48 7.62
C LYS A 209 29.17 -21.98 6.83
N SER A 210 29.20 -22.22 5.51
CA SER A 210 30.26 -21.80 4.59
C SER A 210 30.14 -20.33 4.14
N PHE A 211 29.03 -19.65 4.45
CA PHE A 211 28.79 -18.30 3.95
C PHE A 211 29.68 -17.28 4.68
N ALA A 212 30.54 -16.61 3.93
CA ALA A 212 31.33 -15.48 4.37
C ALA A 212 30.68 -14.19 3.87
N THR A 213 30.03 -13.43 4.76
CA THR A 213 29.20 -12.27 4.36
C THR A 213 29.85 -10.91 4.58
N SER A 214 31.14 -10.86 4.95
CA SER A 214 31.82 -9.61 5.30
C SER A 214 31.93 -8.59 4.16
N GLN A 215 31.72 -9.00 2.90
CA GLN A 215 31.67 -8.08 1.74
C GLN A 215 30.25 -7.75 1.29
N VAL A 216 29.23 -8.36 1.88
CA VAL A 216 27.83 -8.18 1.47
C VAL A 216 27.35 -6.78 1.86
N THR A 217 26.79 -6.07 0.90
CA THR A 217 26.19 -4.75 1.08
C THR A 217 24.67 -4.79 0.98
N ASP A 218 24.10 -5.77 0.26
CA ASP A 218 22.65 -5.91 0.07
C ASP A 218 22.17 -7.33 0.46
N MET A 219 21.27 -7.37 1.45
CA MET A 219 20.58 -8.58 1.93
C MET A 219 19.06 -8.44 1.84
N ALA A 220 18.55 -7.50 1.04
CA ALA A 220 17.12 -7.27 0.93
C ALA A 220 16.39 -8.54 0.48
N ASP A 221 15.25 -8.84 1.07
CA ASP A 221 14.40 -10.01 0.79
C ASP A 221 15.11 -11.37 0.84
N MET A 222 16.34 -11.49 1.39
CA MET A 222 17.17 -12.70 1.25
C MET A 222 16.44 -13.99 1.61
N PHE A 223 15.61 -13.97 2.66
CA PHE A 223 14.79 -15.10 3.10
C PHE A 223 13.28 -14.84 2.99
N ALA A 224 12.86 -13.77 2.30
CA ALA A 224 11.46 -13.35 2.30
C ALA A 224 10.53 -14.45 1.77
N ASP A 225 9.43 -14.69 2.48
CA ASP A 225 8.42 -15.72 2.18
C ASP A 225 8.99 -17.14 2.03
N SER A 226 10.19 -17.41 2.55
CA SER A 226 10.78 -18.75 2.55
C SER A 226 10.14 -19.65 3.60
N ASP A 227 10.16 -20.94 3.31
CA ASP A 227 9.55 -21.99 4.11
C ASP A 227 10.48 -22.59 5.16
N VAL A 228 11.64 -21.94 5.37
CA VAL A 228 12.70 -22.36 6.28
C VAL A 228 12.19 -22.47 7.71
N ALA A 229 12.53 -23.57 8.39
CA ALA A 229 12.08 -23.85 9.75
C ALA A 229 12.99 -23.21 10.81
N GLU A 230 14.28 -23.08 10.50
CA GLU A 230 15.32 -22.54 11.38
C GLU A 230 16.39 -21.79 10.58
N LEU A 231 16.97 -20.74 11.15
CA LEU A 231 18.04 -19.97 10.53
C LEU A 231 19.21 -19.82 11.52
N ASP A 232 20.31 -20.54 11.28
CA ASP A 232 21.57 -20.31 11.96
C ASP A 232 22.36 -19.21 11.22
N LEU A 233 22.39 -18.02 11.84
CA LEU A 233 23.03 -16.82 11.29
C LEU A 233 24.29 -16.44 12.07
N ALA A 234 24.83 -17.32 12.94
CA ALA A 234 25.93 -16.97 13.84
C ALA A 234 27.21 -16.51 13.11
N ASN A 235 27.44 -16.99 11.88
CA ASN A 235 28.59 -16.63 11.05
C ASN A 235 28.39 -15.37 10.19
N PHE A 236 27.21 -14.73 10.23
CA PHE A 236 26.95 -13.56 9.40
C PHE A 236 27.65 -12.31 9.95
N ASP A 237 28.58 -11.76 9.17
CA ASP A 237 29.13 -10.41 9.37
C ASP A 237 28.32 -9.40 8.54
N THR A 238 27.49 -8.62 9.21
CA THR A 238 26.64 -7.61 8.56
C THR A 238 27.25 -6.21 8.55
N GLY A 239 28.53 -6.05 8.94
CA GLY A 239 29.15 -4.74 9.15
C GLY A 239 29.28 -3.85 7.90
N ASN A 240 29.07 -4.41 6.71
CA ASN A 240 29.04 -3.70 5.43
C ASN A 240 27.64 -3.59 4.81
N VAL A 241 26.63 -4.21 5.40
CA VAL A 241 25.26 -4.22 4.87
C VAL A 241 24.65 -2.83 5.01
N THR A 242 24.09 -2.32 3.91
CA THR A 242 23.39 -1.03 3.85
C THR A 242 21.88 -1.21 3.65
N ASN A 243 21.45 -2.34 3.08
CA ASN A 243 20.06 -2.65 2.77
C ASN A 243 19.64 -4.01 3.38
N MET A 244 18.66 -3.97 4.29
CA MET A 244 18.03 -5.15 4.90
C MET A 244 16.51 -5.17 4.69
N ALA A 245 16.00 -4.42 3.72
CA ALA A 245 14.58 -4.35 3.43
C ALA A 245 13.99 -5.75 3.20
N GLY A 246 12.92 -6.10 3.89
CA GLY A 246 12.23 -7.38 3.72
C GLY A 246 13.05 -8.64 4.03
N MET A 247 14.26 -8.55 4.60
CA MET A 247 15.18 -9.70 4.75
C MET A 247 14.52 -10.93 5.38
N PHE A 248 13.62 -10.72 6.35
CA PHE A 248 12.88 -11.75 7.08
C PHE A 248 11.36 -11.62 6.90
N ALA A 249 10.88 -10.94 5.86
CA ALA A 249 9.44 -10.81 5.62
C ALA A 249 8.80 -12.19 5.39
N GLY A 250 7.64 -12.46 5.99
CA GLY A 250 6.84 -13.66 5.75
C GLY A 250 7.44 -14.99 6.23
N ILE A 251 8.64 -14.99 6.84
CA ILE A 251 9.27 -16.23 7.28
C ILE A 251 8.48 -16.89 8.41
N LYS A 252 8.60 -18.21 8.49
CA LYS A 252 7.86 -19.07 9.43
C LYS A 252 8.68 -19.55 10.62
N VAL A 253 9.89 -19.00 10.81
CA VAL A 253 10.75 -19.36 11.94
C VAL A 253 10.15 -18.88 13.26
N PRO A 254 10.20 -19.67 14.34
CA PRO A 254 9.67 -19.28 15.64
C PRO A 254 10.60 -18.35 16.42
N GLU A 255 11.91 -18.41 16.15
CA GLU A 255 12.95 -17.67 16.87
C GLU A 255 14.03 -17.18 15.90
N LEU A 256 14.56 -15.98 16.18
CA LEU A 256 15.69 -15.38 15.47
C LEU A 256 16.68 -14.78 16.47
N ASN A 257 17.94 -15.22 16.40
CA ASN A 257 19.02 -14.60 17.18
C ASN A 257 19.82 -13.64 16.33
N LEU A 258 19.62 -12.33 16.56
CA LEU A 258 20.23 -11.24 15.79
C LEU A 258 21.17 -10.37 16.65
N LYS A 259 21.55 -10.81 17.86
CA LYS A 259 22.29 -9.98 18.81
C LYS A 259 23.66 -9.53 18.30
N HIS A 260 24.30 -10.34 17.44
CA HIS A 260 25.61 -10.04 16.85
C HIS A 260 25.54 -9.21 15.57
N PHE A 261 24.35 -8.92 15.04
CA PHE A 261 24.22 -8.12 13.82
C PHE A 261 24.75 -6.71 14.07
N ASN A 262 25.71 -6.29 13.24
CA ASN A 262 26.13 -4.91 13.16
C ASN A 262 25.30 -4.19 12.08
N THR A 263 24.37 -3.35 12.51
CA THR A 263 23.47 -2.60 11.60
C THR A 263 23.87 -1.14 11.42
N SER A 264 25.06 -0.73 11.86
CA SER A 264 25.50 0.68 11.89
C SER A 264 25.57 1.38 10.53
N LYS A 265 25.61 0.63 9.43
CA LYS A 265 25.60 1.16 8.05
C LYS A 265 24.25 0.97 7.34
N VAL A 266 23.29 0.30 7.96
CA VAL A 266 21.98 0.02 7.36
C VAL A 266 21.20 1.32 7.28
N ASN A 267 20.76 1.68 6.08
CA ASN A 267 19.91 2.84 5.83
C ASN A 267 18.46 2.48 5.47
N ASN A 268 18.21 1.23 5.08
CA ASN A 268 16.89 0.73 4.74
C ASN A 268 16.55 -0.56 5.52
N MET A 269 15.49 -0.50 6.34
CA MET A 269 14.92 -1.64 7.07
C MET A 269 13.43 -1.83 6.75
N SER A 270 12.94 -1.26 5.64
CA SER A 270 11.53 -1.33 5.27
C SER A 270 11.07 -2.79 5.14
N GLY A 271 9.97 -3.16 5.79
CA GLY A 271 9.39 -4.49 5.69
C GLY A 271 10.22 -5.63 6.30
N MET A 272 11.33 -5.35 7.01
CA MET A 272 12.31 -6.37 7.42
C MET A 272 11.69 -7.58 8.13
N PHE A 273 10.65 -7.37 8.94
CA PHE A 273 9.90 -8.39 9.68
C PHE A 273 8.39 -8.33 9.37
N SER A 274 8.00 -7.87 8.18
CA SER A 274 6.60 -7.85 7.77
C SER A 274 6.04 -9.28 7.72
N SER A 275 4.82 -9.48 8.19
CA SER A 275 4.07 -10.73 8.05
C SER A 275 4.73 -11.96 8.69
N THR A 276 5.60 -11.79 9.69
CA THR A 276 6.21 -12.92 10.42
C THR A 276 5.20 -13.52 11.41
N GLN A 277 4.49 -14.57 10.99
CA GLN A 277 3.34 -15.11 11.74
C GLN A 277 3.71 -16.03 12.92
N ASN A 278 4.93 -16.60 12.91
CA ASN A 278 5.38 -17.53 13.95
C ASN A 278 6.39 -16.91 14.94
N LEU A 279 6.90 -15.73 14.63
CA LEU A 279 7.88 -15.04 15.45
C LEU A 279 7.17 -14.34 16.62
N SER A 280 7.22 -14.95 17.81
CA SER A 280 6.47 -14.45 18.97
C SER A 280 7.19 -13.36 19.77
N SER A 281 8.53 -13.34 19.72
CA SER A 281 9.38 -12.41 20.47
C SER A 281 10.58 -12.02 19.64
N LEU A 282 10.97 -10.74 19.71
CA LEU A 282 12.12 -10.23 18.98
C LEU A 282 12.88 -9.18 19.79
N ASP A 283 14.16 -9.45 20.03
CA ASP A 283 15.08 -8.54 20.73
C ASP A 283 16.00 -7.82 19.72
N LEU A 284 15.72 -6.53 19.48
CA LEU A 284 16.45 -5.68 18.53
C LEU A 284 17.24 -4.57 19.24
N SER A 285 17.50 -4.73 20.54
CA SER A 285 18.20 -3.72 21.34
C SER A 285 19.66 -3.48 20.96
N SER A 286 20.26 -4.40 20.19
CA SER A 286 21.61 -4.26 19.62
C SER A 286 21.65 -3.47 18.32
N PHE A 287 20.49 -3.18 17.70
CA PHE A 287 20.46 -2.54 16.39
C PHE A 287 20.87 -1.07 16.48
N ALA A 288 21.89 -0.71 15.69
CA ALA A 288 22.31 0.68 15.50
C ALA A 288 21.49 1.34 14.39
N THR A 289 20.38 1.98 14.75
CA THR A 289 19.41 2.53 13.77
C THR A 289 19.68 3.98 13.35
N SER A 290 20.75 4.60 13.82
CA SER A 290 21.03 6.04 13.59
C SER A 290 21.22 6.44 12.12
N GLN A 291 21.50 5.51 11.21
CA GLN A 291 21.62 5.77 9.76
C GLN A 291 20.36 5.38 8.97
N VAL A 292 19.36 4.78 9.61
CA VAL A 292 18.15 4.31 8.97
C VAL A 292 17.27 5.50 8.57
N THR A 293 16.89 5.53 7.30
CA THR A 293 16.01 6.56 6.74
C THR A 293 14.61 6.04 6.41
N ASP A 294 14.46 4.73 6.22
CA ASP A 294 13.18 4.07 5.90
C ASP A 294 12.91 2.87 6.81
N MET A 295 11.79 2.93 7.54
CA MET A 295 11.25 1.86 8.40
C MET A 295 9.80 1.51 8.01
N ALA A 296 9.37 1.87 6.80
CA ALA A 296 8.02 1.57 6.34
C ALA A 296 7.76 0.06 6.44
N GLU A 297 6.58 -0.32 6.95
CA GLU A 297 6.10 -1.70 7.01
C GLU A 297 6.97 -2.68 7.82
N MET A 298 7.94 -2.19 8.60
CA MET A 298 8.97 -3.02 9.24
C MET A 298 8.41 -4.23 10.02
N PHE A 299 7.27 -4.09 10.71
CA PHE A 299 6.59 -5.16 11.44
C PHE A 299 5.15 -5.39 10.96
N ARG A 300 4.79 -4.90 9.76
CA ARG A 300 3.40 -4.93 9.28
C ARG A 300 2.84 -6.35 9.28
N GLY A 301 1.76 -6.61 10.00
CA GLY A 301 1.08 -7.92 10.05
C GLY A 301 1.87 -9.00 10.78
N SER A 302 2.87 -8.64 11.58
CA SER A 302 3.64 -9.57 12.41
C SER A 302 2.84 -10.01 13.64
N ASN A 303 2.99 -11.27 14.06
CA ASN A 303 2.35 -11.81 15.27
C ASN A 303 3.25 -11.69 16.52
N VAL A 304 4.21 -10.75 16.52
CA VAL A 304 5.05 -10.50 17.69
C VAL A 304 4.20 -10.10 18.88
N THR A 305 4.45 -10.73 20.02
CA THR A 305 3.82 -10.41 21.31
C THR A 305 4.74 -9.55 22.17
N HIS A 306 6.06 -9.64 21.95
CA HIS A 306 7.10 -8.90 22.65
C HIS A 306 8.12 -8.36 21.65
N LEU A 307 8.34 -7.05 21.68
CA LEU A 307 9.28 -6.37 20.80
C LEU A 307 10.17 -5.43 21.63
N ASN A 308 11.46 -5.72 21.69
CA ASN A 308 12.43 -4.87 22.39
C ASN A 308 13.15 -3.93 21.41
N LEU A 309 12.79 -2.65 21.47
CA LEU A 309 13.33 -1.57 20.62
C LEU A 309 14.24 -0.61 21.39
N ALA A 310 14.80 -1.05 22.52
CA ALA A 310 15.66 -0.20 23.33
C ALA A 310 16.84 0.36 22.52
N ASN A 311 17.23 1.62 22.81
CA ASN A 311 18.36 2.32 22.20
C ASN A 311 18.22 2.69 20.72
N TRP A 312 17.03 2.56 20.13
CA TRP A 312 16.81 3.00 18.76
C TRP A 312 16.94 4.52 18.63
N ASP A 313 17.72 4.98 17.66
CA ASP A 313 17.85 6.38 17.27
C ASP A 313 17.18 6.57 15.89
N THR A 314 15.92 6.99 15.90
CA THR A 314 15.13 7.16 14.67
C THR A 314 15.24 8.56 14.07
N LYS A 315 16.19 9.40 14.50
CA LYS A 315 16.24 10.83 14.10
C LYS A 315 16.34 11.05 12.60
N ASN A 316 16.86 10.10 11.83
CA ASN A 316 17.03 10.19 10.38
C ASN A 316 15.88 9.55 9.59
N VAL A 317 14.94 8.90 10.28
CA VAL A 317 13.81 8.22 9.63
C VAL A 317 12.85 9.25 9.04
N THR A 318 12.49 9.04 7.78
CA THR A 318 11.58 9.92 7.01
C THR A 318 10.23 9.28 6.74
N SER A 319 10.15 7.94 6.80
CA SER A 319 8.93 7.14 6.60
C SER A 319 8.78 6.09 7.70
N MET A 320 7.65 6.12 8.40
CA MET A 320 7.19 5.09 9.34
C MET A 320 5.82 4.52 8.93
N LYS A 321 5.48 4.67 7.63
CA LYS A 321 4.23 4.20 7.06
C LYS A 321 4.02 2.73 7.41
N ASN A 322 2.86 2.40 7.96
CA ASN A 322 2.42 1.05 8.30
C ASN A 322 3.39 0.26 9.20
N MET A 323 4.33 0.92 9.90
CA MET A 323 5.45 0.24 10.59
C MET A 323 4.98 -0.86 11.55
N PHE A 324 3.90 -0.62 12.30
CA PHE A 324 3.29 -1.60 13.21
C PHE A 324 1.87 -2.01 12.80
N GLN A 325 1.45 -1.70 11.57
CA GLN A 325 0.08 -1.97 11.11
C GLN A 325 -0.23 -3.46 11.25
N GLY A 326 -1.29 -3.82 11.98
CA GLY A 326 -1.75 -5.20 12.08
C GLY A 326 -0.87 -6.10 12.97
N CYS A 327 -0.04 -5.53 13.84
CA CYS A 327 0.59 -6.29 14.93
C CYS A 327 -0.46 -6.66 15.99
N SER A 328 -1.42 -7.52 15.66
CA SER A 328 -2.64 -7.73 16.45
C SER A 328 -2.38 -8.23 17.87
N ASP A 329 -1.29 -8.97 18.04
CA ASP A 329 -0.98 -9.71 19.26
C ASP A 329 -0.10 -8.91 20.25
N LEU A 330 0.34 -7.71 19.86
CA LEU A 330 1.03 -6.80 20.76
C LEU A 330 0.06 -6.25 21.82
N THR A 331 0.46 -6.38 23.08
CA THR A 331 -0.26 -5.81 24.24
C THR A 331 0.44 -4.58 24.83
N LYS A 332 1.72 -4.39 24.51
CA LYS A 332 2.54 -3.25 24.94
C LYS A 332 3.53 -2.89 23.85
N LEU A 333 3.81 -1.59 23.73
CA LEU A 333 4.81 -1.07 22.80
C LEU A 333 5.49 0.15 23.42
N ASP A 334 6.79 0.07 23.66
CA ASP A 334 7.59 1.20 24.15
C ASP A 334 8.13 2.01 22.97
N LEU A 335 7.77 3.28 22.91
CA LEU A 335 8.16 4.24 21.87
C LEU A 335 9.01 5.39 22.44
N SER A 336 9.45 5.29 23.70
CA SER A 336 10.14 6.40 24.40
C SER A 336 11.45 6.86 23.74
N GLY A 337 12.12 5.97 23.00
CA GLY A 337 13.35 6.29 22.25
C GLY A 337 13.11 6.92 20.87
N PHE A 338 11.87 7.01 20.39
CA PHE A 338 11.60 7.46 19.03
C PHE A 338 11.76 8.97 18.90
N ASN A 339 12.57 9.40 17.93
CA ASN A 339 12.61 10.76 17.41
C ASN A 339 11.90 10.79 16.06
N THR A 340 10.77 11.51 15.98
CA THR A 340 9.93 11.58 14.77
C THR A 340 10.07 12.89 14.00
N GLY A 341 10.96 13.80 14.39
CA GLY A 341 11.05 15.17 13.85
C GLY A 341 11.46 15.28 12.37
N ASN A 342 11.86 14.18 11.74
CA ASN A 342 12.12 14.08 10.30
C ASN A 342 11.09 13.26 9.52
N VAL A 343 10.12 12.65 10.21
CA VAL A 343 9.11 11.78 9.60
C VAL A 343 8.10 12.63 8.82
N THR A 344 7.81 12.20 7.60
CA THR A 344 6.87 12.87 6.69
C THR A 344 5.64 12.02 6.36
N ASP A 345 5.74 10.69 6.51
CA ASP A 345 4.66 9.72 6.28
C ASP A 345 4.50 8.80 7.50
N MET A 346 3.34 8.87 8.15
CA MET A 346 2.91 8.02 9.27
C MET A 346 1.61 7.26 8.95
N ALA A 347 1.25 7.16 7.67
CA ALA A 347 0.04 6.48 7.24
C ALA A 347 -0.03 5.06 7.80
N GLY A 348 -1.13 4.72 8.48
CA GLY A 348 -1.40 3.39 9.03
C GLY A 348 -0.43 2.90 10.11
N MET A 349 0.47 3.74 10.63
CA MET A 349 1.56 3.32 11.53
C MET A 349 1.07 2.50 12.74
N PHE A 350 -0.07 2.88 13.33
CA PHE A 350 -0.67 2.25 14.50
C PHE A 350 -2.07 1.69 14.22
N ALA A 351 -2.33 1.25 12.99
CA ALA A 351 -3.62 0.68 12.62
C ALA A 351 -3.71 -0.80 12.99
N LYS A 352 -4.93 -1.30 13.26
CA LYS A 352 -5.27 -2.72 13.36
C LYS A 352 -4.60 -3.47 14.54
N PHE A 353 -4.41 -2.82 15.68
CA PHE A 353 -4.12 -3.51 16.93
C PHE A 353 -5.38 -4.12 17.53
N ALA A 354 -5.36 -5.41 17.85
CA ALA A 354 -6.51 -6.07 18.48
C ALA A 354 -6.52 -5.92 20.01
N HIS A 355 -5.33 -5.83 20.63
CA HIS A 355 -5.17 -5.95 22.09
C HIS A 355 -4.46 -4.77 22.76
N LEU A 356 -3.90 -3.83 21.99
CA LEU A 356 -3.24 -2.65 22.51
C LEU A 356 -4.28 -1.61 22.95
N ASP A 357 -4.26 -1.21 24.22
CA ASP A 357 -5.25 -0.30 24.81
C ASP A 357 -4.71 1.11 25.09
N GLN A 358 -3.38 1.27 25.19
CA GLN A 358 -2.71 2.53 25.49
C GLN A 358 -1.41 2.70 24.69
N LEU A 359 -1.17 3.95 24.27
CA LEU A 359 0.07 4.41 23.65
C LEU A 359 0.41 5.80 24.18
N ASN A 360 1.70 6.08 24.41
CA ASN A 360 2.19 7.38 24.84
C ASN A 360 2.90 8.11 23.69
N PHE A 361 2.38 9.27 23.29
CA PHE A 361 2.92 10.08 22.21
C PHE A 361 3.45 11.45 22.66
N SER A 362 3.67 11.65 23.95
CA SER A 362 4.10 12.95 24.51
C SER A 362 5.41 13.48 23.94
N HIS A 363 6.26 12.61 23.38
CA HIS A 363 7.55 12.97 22.77
C HIS A 363 7.53 13.07 21.24
N PHE A 364 6.39 12.81 20.59
CA PHE A 364 6.31 12.82 19.14
C PHE A 364 6.33 14.25 18.61
N ASP A 365 7.24 14.52 17.67
CA ASP A 365 7.22 15.69 16.81
C ASP A 365 6.63 15.29 15.46
N THR A 366 5.43 15.78 15.15
CA THR A 366 4.73 15.51 13.89
C THR A 366 4.75 16.71 12.93
N SER A 367 5.54 17.74 13.22
CA SER A 367 5.52 19.01 12.49
C SER A 367 5.83 18.87 10.99
N LYS A 368 6.51 17.81 10.57
CA LYS A 368 6.81 17.53 9.14
C LYS A 368 5.89 16.51 8.47
N VAL A 369 4.98 15.90 9.22
CA VAL A 369 4.09 14.85 8.71
C VAL A 369 3.08 15.45 7.74
N LYS A 370 2.92 14.80 6.59
CA LYS A 370 1.99 15.19 5.51
C LYS A 370 0.83 14.21 5.34
N ASP A 371 1.09 12.92 5.56
CA ASP A 371 0.10 11.84 5.45
C ASP A 371 -0.03 11.10 6.79
N MET A 372 -1.25 11.08 7.33
CA MET A 372 -1.65 10.35 8.53
C MET A 372 -2.85 9.43 8.24
N LYS A 373 -3.15 9.11 6.97
CA LYS A 373 -4.30 8.25 6.65
C LYS A 373 -4.25 6.95 7.46
N GLU A 374 -5.39 6.56 8.01
CA GLU A 374 -5.57 5.32 8.77
C GLU A 374 -4.62 5.15 9.98
N MET A 375 -3.88 6.19 10.42
CA MET A 375 -2.80 6.03 11.40
C MET A 375 -3.24 5.32 12.69
N PHE A 376 -4.49 5.53 13.13
CA PHE A 376 -5.08 4.89 14.30
C PHE A 376 -6.34 4.07 13.97
N ALA A 377 -6.53 3.63 12.74
CA ALA A 377 -7.75 2.92 12.35
C ALA A 377 -7.81 1.48 12.88
N TYR A 378 -9.02 1.01 13.17
CA TYR A 378 -9.37 -0.38 13.49
C TYR A 378 -8.68 -0.91 14.77
N ASN A 379 -8.65 -0.12 15.83
CA ASN A 379 -8.10 -0.46 17.12
C ASN A 379 -9.22 -0.69 18.17
N PRO A 380 -9.92 -1.84 18.17
CA PRO A 380 -11.09 -2.08 19.00
C PRO A 380 -10.83 -2.09 20.51
N ALA A 381 -9.58 -2.20 20.97
CA ALA A 381 -9.22 -2.16 22.39
C ALA A 381 -8.93 -0.74 22.92
N VAL A 382 -8.67 0.23 22.04
CA VAL A 382 -8.34 1.60 22.44
C VAL A 382 -9.60 2.33 22.93
N THR A 383 -9.58 2.78 24.18
CA THR A 383 -10.70 3.51 24.80
C THR A 383 -10.48 5.02 24.84
N SER A 384 -9.23 5.47 24.83
CA SER A 384 -8.87 6.88 24.78
C SER A 384 -7.53 7.14 24.13
N LEU A 385 -7.41 8.27 23.43
CA LEU A 385 -6.15 8.75 22.86
C LEU A 385 -5.90 10.22 23.24
N ASP A 386 -4.70 10.52 23.71
CA ASP A 386 -4.22 11.89 23.90
C ASP A 386 -3.24 12.26 22.78
N LEU A 387 -3.69 13.12 21.86
CA LEU A 387 -2.95 13.57 20.68
C LEU A 387 -2.66 15.07 20.73
N SER A 388 -2.64 15.66 21.92
CA SER A 388 -2.40 17.09 22.11
C SER A 388 -0.97 17.54 21.78
N SER A 389 -0.02 16.62 21.70
CA SER A 389 1.36 16.88 21.24
C SER A 389 1.48 16.99 19.71
N PHE A 390 0.46 16.57 18.94
CA PHE A 390 0.56 16.49 17.50
C PHE A 390 0.45 17.87 16.85
N ASP A 391 1.51 18.30 16.17
CA ASP A 391 1.44 19.38 15.19
C ASP A 391 0.90 18.82 13.86
N THR A 392 -0.34 19.16 13.54
CA THR A 392 -1.01 18.75 12.29
C THR A 392 -0.95 19.83 11.19
N SER A 393 -0.19 20.90 11.40
CA SER A 393 -0.20 22.08 10.52
C SER A 393 0.28 21.82 9.10
N ASN A 394 1.05 20.74 8.86
CA ASN A 394 1.50 20.31 7.53
C ASN A 394 0.74 19.10 6.97
N VAL A 395 -0.19 18.53 7.74
CA VAL A 395 -0.96 17.35 7.33
C VAL A 395 -1.97 17.74 6.25
N THR A 396 -2.01 16.93 5.19
CA THR A 396 -2.94 17.10 4.06
C THR A 396 -3.96 15.96 3.95
N ASN A 397 -3.62 14.78 4.50
CA ASN A 397 -4.42 13.55 4.38
C ASN A 397 -4.70 12.95 5.77
N MET A 398 -5.97 12.89 6.15
CA MET A 398 -6.49 12.30 7.40
C MET A 398 -7.61 11.29 7.11
N ILE A 399 -7.57 10.65 5.93
CA ILE A 399 -8.57 9.64 5.53
C ILE A 399 -8.60 8.53 6.58
N SER A 400 -9.81 8.21 7.06
CA SER A 400 -10.05 7.09 7.98
C SER A 400 -9.19 7.10 9.25
N LEU A 401 -8.73 8.27 9.73
CA LEU A 401 -7.70 8.37 10.76
C LEU A 401 -7.97 7.52 12.02
N PHE A 402 -9.22 7.46 12.49
CA PHE A 402 -9.67 6.70 13.66
C PHE A 402 -10.69 5.62 13.30
N SER A 403 -10.88 5.33 12.01
CA SER A 403 -12.03 4.53 11.56
C SER A 403 -12.04 3.13 12.18
N GLY A 404 -13.15 2.78 12.84
CA GLY A 404 -13.41 1.44 13.32
C GLY A 404 -12.91 1.20 14.73
N ASP A 405 -12.60 2.27 15.47
CA ASP A 405 -12.18 2.21 16.87
C ASP A 405 -13.42 2.06 17.77
N SER A 406 -14.01 0.88 17.74
CA SER A 406 -15.35 0.63 18.30
C SER A 406 -15.49 0.87 19.81
N SER A 407 -14.38 0.87 20.56
CA SER A 407 -14.33 1.16 22.01
C SER A 407 -13.87 2.58 22.35
N LEU A 408 -13.52 3.42 21.36
CA LEU A 408 -13.02 4.76 21.60
C LEU A 408 -14.13 5.64 22.19
N THR A 409 -13.89 6.19 23.39
CA THR A 409 -14.84 7.06 24.10
C THR A 409 -14.33 8.48 24.30
N LYS A 410 -13.01 8.68 24.28
CA LYS A 410 -12.37 9.97 24.54
C LYS A 410 -11.20 10.22 23.60
N LEU A 411 -11.21 11.37 22.95
CA LEU A 411 -10.15 11.80 22.05
C LEU A 411 -9.74 13.24 22.36
N ASN A 412 -8.46 13.47 22.67
CA ASN A 412 -7.94 14.83 22.89
C ASN A 412 -7.22 15.32 21.63
N LEU A 413 -7.85 16.28 20.93
CA LEU A 413 -7.33 16.92 19.71
C LEU A 413 -6.87 18.36 19.94
N THR A 414 -6.65 18.75 21.20
CA THR A 414 -6.24 20.12 21.54
C THR A 414 -4.96 20.51 20.79
N GLY A 415 -4.96 21.70 20.17
CA GLY A 415 -3.79 22.23 19.45
C GLY A 415 -3.73 21.86 17.97
N TRP A 416 -4.65 21.04 17.46
CA TRP A 416 -4.65 20.65 16.06
C TRP A 416 -4.89 21.84 15.12
N ASN A 417 -4.15 21.86 14.01
CA ASN A 417 -4.23 22.87 12.96
C ASN A 417 -4.51 22.23 11.61
N THR A 418 -5.79 22.07 11.27
CA THR A 418 -6.22 21.38 10.06
C THR A 418 -6.21 22.24 8.80
N LYS A 419 -5.59 23.43 8.80
CA LYS A 419 -5.68 24.40 7.69
C LYS A 419 -5.25 23.84 6.32
N ASN A 420 -4.36 22.84 6.32
CA ASN A 420 -3.82 22.24 5.10
C ASN A 420 -4.49 20.91 4.72
N VAL A 421 -5.41 20.40 5.56
CA VAL A 421 -6.12 19.15 5.33
C VAL A 421 -7.03 19.27 4.10
N ARG A 422 -6.94 18.29 3.21
CA ARG A 422 -7.73 18.20 1.97
C ARG A 422 -8.74 17.05 2.01
N TRP A 423 -8.37 15.95 2.67
CA TRP A 423 -9.17 14.73 2.76
C TRP A 423 -9.29 14.27 4.22
N MET A 424 -10.53 14.11 4.69
CA MET A 424 -10.88 13.56 6.01
C MET A 424 -12.13 12.68 5.93
N ASN A 425 -12.37 12.06 4.77
CA ASN A 425 -13.45 11.09 4.64
C ASN A 425 -13.21 9.89 5.56
N SER A 426 -14.30 9.35 6.09
CA SER A 426 -14.35 8.22 7.02
C SER A 426 -13.57 8.42 8.33
N MET A 427 -13.16 9.65 8.69
CA MET A 427 -12.24 9.91 9.81
C MET A 427 -12.62 9.23 11.13
N PHE A 428 -13.91 9.18 11.45
CA PHE A 428 -14.49 8.58 12.66
C PHE A 428 -15.53 7.48 12.32
N SER A 429 -15.40 6.88 11.13
CA SER A 429 -16.37 5.89 10.65
C SER A 429 -16.26 4.60 11.44
N GLY A 430 -17.34 4.18 12.11
CA GLY A 430 -17.39 2.95 12.89
C GLY A 430 -17.01 3.11 14.36
N ASP A 431 -16.78 4.34 14.83
CA ASP A 431 -16.37 4.64 16.21
C ASP A 431 -17.59 4.61 17.13
N SER A 432 -18.18 3.43 17.28
CA SER A 432 -19.54 3.27 17.78
C SER A 432 -19.74 3.71 19.24
N SER A 433 -18.65 3.80 20.02
CA SER A 433 -18.66 4.23 21.43
C SER A 433 -18.33 5.72 21.62
N LEU A 434 -17.97 6.44 20.55
CA LEU A 434 -17.60 7.85 20.64
C LEU A 434 -18.85 8.70 20.91
N LYS A 435 -18.90 9.35 22.07
CA LYS A 435 -20.08 10.08 22.54
C LYS A 435 -20.06 11.57 22.21
N ASP A 436 -18.91 12.20 22.40
CA ASP A 436 -18.70 13.63 22.26
C ASP A 436 -17.30 13.90 21.73
N ILE A 437 -17.17 14.93 20.90
CA ILE A 437 -15.90 15.33 20.30
C ILE A 437 -15.93 16.82 19.95
N ASP A 438 -14.92 17.56 20.41
CA ASP A 438 -14.77 18.98 20.09
C ASP A 438 -13.98 19.17 18.79
N LEU A 439 -14.69 19.61 17.75
CA LEU A 439 -14.14 19.92 16.42
C LEU A 439 -14.30 21.40 16.06
N SER A 440 -14.61 22.26 17.05
CA SER A 440 -14.91 23.68 16.82
C SER A 440 -13.71 24.48 16.29
N HIS A 441 -12.50 24.02 16.59
CA HIS A 441 -11.23 24.63 16.20
C HIS A 441 -10.73 24.17 14.81
N PHE A 442 -11.39 23.20 14.17
CA PHE A 442 -10.97 22.72 12.85
C PHE A 442 -11.16 23.79 11.78
N ASN A 443 -10.11 24.03 10.99
CA ASN A 443 -10.17 24.82 9.77
C ASN A 443 -10.38 23.88 8.58
N THR A 444 -11.55 23.96 7.95
CA THR A 444 -11.93 23.08 6.83
C THR A 444 -11.89 23.77 5.46
N ALA A 445 -11.35 24.99 5.35
CA ALA A 445 -11.43 25.81 4.14
C ALA A 445 -10.82 25.14 2.89
N ASN A 446 -9.89 24.20 3.09
CA ASN A 446 -9.24 23.43 2.03
C ASN A 446 -9.77 21.99 1.88
N VAL A 447 -10.70 21.56 2.74
CA VAL A 447 -11.25 20.20 2.68
C VAL A 447 -12.20 20.06 1.50
N THR A 448 -12.03 18.97 0.75
CA THR A 448 -12.81 18.67 -0.47
C THR A 448 -13.74 17.46 -0.31
N ASP A 449 -13.46 16.56 0.63
CA ASP A 449 -14.18 15.31 0.84
C ASP A 449 -14.43 15.01 2.33
N MET A 450 -15.70 14.77 2.67
CA MET A 450 -16.19 14.39 4.00
C MET A 450 -17.11 13.14 3.94
N LEU A 451 -17.00 12.34 2.86
CA LEU A 451 -17.72 11.08 2.71
C LEU A 451 -17.59 10.23 3.99
N ARG A 452 -18.71 9.71 4.53
CA ARG A 452 -18.74 8.76 5.66
C ARG A 452 -18.03 9.22 6.95
N MET A 453 -17.75 10.51 7.14
CA MET A 453 -16.86 10.97 8.21
C MET A 453 -17.22 10.46 9.62
N PHE A 454 -18.50 10.33 9.95
CA PHE A 454 -19.02 9.80 11.22
C PHE A 454 -19.94 8.59 11.01
N ASN A 455 -19.87 7.90 9.87
CA ASN A 455 -20.76 6.79 9.57
C ASN A 455 -20.67 5.71 10.67
N GLY A 456 -21.80 5.32 11.27
CA GLY A 456 -21.82 4.31 12.33
C GLY A 456 -21.25 4.77 13.68
N ALA A 457 -21.08 6.08 13.91
CA ALA A 457 -20.75 6.64 15.23
C ALA A 457 -21.98 6.63 16.16
N LYS A 458 -22.44 5.42 16.51
CA LYS A 458 -23.76 5.17 17.11
C LYS A 458 -24.01 5.90 18.44
N SER A 459 -22.98 6.11 19.24
CA SER A 459 -23.09 6.77 20.55
C SER A 459 -23.03 8.30 20.49
N LEU A 460 -22.74 8.87 19.32
CA LEU A 460 -22.60 10.31 19.14
C LEU A 460 -23.96 10.99 19.34
N GLU A 461 -24.06 11.88 20.32
CA GLU A 461 -25.34 12.52 20.66
C GLU A 461 -25.53 13.87 19.96
N GLN A 462 -24.45 14.63 19.81
CA GLN A 462 -24.50 15.99 19.28
C GLN A 462 -23.16 16.43 18.69
N LEU A 463 -23.19 17.35 17.73
CA LEU A 463 -21.99 17.96 17.16
C LEU A 463 -22.18 19.44 16.88
N ASP A 464 -21.14 20.22 17.17
CA ASP A 464 -21.03 21.61 16.73
C ASP A 464 -20.06 21.74 15.56
N LEU A 465 -20.57 22.01 14.35
CA LEU A 465 -19.78 22.19 13.14
C LEU A 465 -20.00 23.57 12.51
N HIS A 466 -20.52 24.55 13.26
CA HIS A 466 -20.92 25.84 12.69
C HIS A 466 -19.75 26.69 12.18
N THR A 467 -18.53 26.44 12.67
CA THR A 467 -17.31 27.18 12.29
C THR A 467 -16.69 26.68 10.98
N TRP A 468 -17.13 25.53 10.46
CA TRP A 468 -16.54 24.90 9.29
C TRP A 468 -16.82 25.69 8.00
N ASP A 469 -15.75 26.05 7.29
CA ASP A 469 -15.82 26.55 5.92
C ASP A 469 -15.90 25.38 4.95
N THR A 470 -17.09 25.17 4.38
CA THR A 470 -17.37 24.04 3.49
C THR A 470 -17.44 24.41 2.01
N ARG A 471 -16.92 25.59 1.63
CA ARG A 471 -17.03 26.09 0.24
C ARG A 471 -16.33 25.22 -0.80
N GLN A 472 -15.30 24.48 -0.39
CA GLN A 472 -14.56 23.57 -1.25
C GLN A 472 -15.07 22.13 -1.21
N VAL A 473 -15.95 21.79 -0.27
CA VAL A 473 -16.45 20.42 -0.08
C VAL A 473 -17.34 20.02 -1.25
N THR A 474 -17.05 18.85 -1.79
CA THR A 474 -17.73 18.27 -2.96
C THR A 474 -18.63 17.08 -2.61
N ARG A 475 -18.29 16.33 -1.54
CA ARG A 475 -18.97 15.12 -1.09
C ARG A 475 -19.18 15.12 0.42
N VAL A 476 -20.42 14.82 0.83
CA VAL A 476 -20.86 14.62 2.23
C VAL A 476 -21.77 13.39 2.34
N SER A 477 -21.72 12.49 1.34
CA SER A 477 -22.55 11.28 1.32
C SER A 477 -22.27 10.42 2.56
N GLN A 478 -23.35 9.87 3.12
CA GLN A 478 -23.29 8.94 4.26
C GLN A 478 -22.54 9.49 5.49
N MET A 479 -22.32 10.82 5.59
CA MET A 479 -21.46 11.42 6.61
C MET A 479 -21.89 11.08 8.04
N PHE A 480 -23.19 11.01 8.30
CA PHE A 480 -23.79 10.67 9.60
C PHE A 480 -24.66 9.42 9.53
N MET A 481 -24.61 8.64 8.44
CA MET A 481 -25.43 7.44 8.31
C MET A 481 -25.22 6.50 9.51
N ASP A 482 -26.30 5.95 10.04
CA ASP A 482 -26.33 5.02 11.18
C ASP A 482 -25.74 5.61 12.48
N CYS A 483 -25.94 6.91 12.74
CA CYS A 483 -25.66 7.53 14.03
C CYS A 483 -26.90 7.45 14.95
N ASP A 484 -27.15 6.26 15.50
CA ASP A 484 -28.39 5.90 16.21
C ASP A 484 -28.83 6.91 17.29
N ASN A 485 -27.88 7.47 18.07
CA ASN A 485 -28.17 8.42 19.15
C ASN A 485 -28.04 9.90 18.75
N LEU A 486 -27.78 10.21 17.49
CA LEU A 486 -27.53 11.59 17.06
C LEU A 486 -28.81 12.41 17.12
N VAL A 487 -28.82 13.38 18.04
CA VAL A 487 -29.98 14.25 18.28
C VAL A 487 -29.88 15.54 17.45
N PHE A 488 -28.69 16.11 17.30
CA PHE A 488 -28.52 17.40 16.62
C PHE A 488 -27.12 17.62 16.07
N VAL A 489 -27.05 18.26 14.91
CA VAL A 489 -25.79 18.76 14.33
C VAL A 489 -25.96 20.22 13.97
N ASP A 490 -25.08 21.08 14.46
CA ASP A 490 -25.06 22.50 14.09
C ASP A 490 -24.34 22.72 12.76
N LEU A 491 -25.10 23.09 11.73
CA LEU A 491 -24.61 23.32 10.37
C LEU A 491 -24.76 24.79 9.92
N ARG A 492 -25.02 25.74 10.82
CA ARG A 492 -25.42 27.13 10.45
C ARG A 492 -24.41 27.88 9.56
N GLY A 493 -23.12 27.57 9.68
CA GLY A 493 -22.05 28.16 8.86
C GLY A 493 -21.84 27.51 7.49
N TRP A 494 -22.47 26.36 7.21
CA TRP A 494 -22.14 25.57 6.04
C TRP A 494 -22.61 26.22 4.75
N ARG A 495 -21.74 26.23 3.72
CA ARG A 495 -22.02 26.76 2.39
C ARG A 495 -21.35 25.84 1.37
N LEU A 496 -22.17 25.10 0.62
CA LEU A 496 -21.72 23.98 -0.23
C LEU A 496 -21.97 24.25 -1.73
N PRO A 497 -21.31 25.24 -2.37
CA PRO A 497 -21.54 25.58 -3.77
C PRO A 497 -21.00 24.52 -4.75
N LYS A 498 -19.96 23.76 -4.35
CA LYS A 498 -19.31 22.71 -5.16
C LYS A 498 -19.83 21.30 -4.89
N MET A 499 -20.70 21.14 -3.90
CA MET A 499 -21.22 19.83 -3.52
C MET A 499 -22.10 19.25 -4.62
N TYR A 500 -21.78 18.03 -5.04
CA TYR A 500 -22.57 17.25 -5.98
C TYR A 500 -23.13 15.96 -5.37
N ASP A 501 -22.60 15.48 -4.24
CA ASP A 501 -23.08 14.27 -3.57
C ASP A 501 -23.35 14.50 -2.07
N SER A 502 -24.60 14.28 -1.68
CA SER A 502 -25.10 14.28 -0.30
C SER A 502 -25.98 13.06 -0.02
N THR A 503 -25.79 12.00 -0.81
CA THR A 503 -26.60 10.78 -0.77
C THR A 503 -26.53 10.17 0.63
N GLU A 504 -27.71 9.91 1.20
CA GLU A 504 -27.85 9.16 2.46
C GLU A 504 -27.08 9.75 3.66
N MET A 505 -26.87 11.07 3.69
CA MET A 505 -26.08 11.74 4.73
C MET A 505 -26.53 11.43 6.17
N PHE A 506 -27.84 11.37 6.44
CA PHE A 506 -28.42 11.10 7.76
C PHE A 506 -29.26 9.82 7.77
N THR A 507 -28.95 8.86 6.91
CA THR A 507 -29.78 7.65 6.79
C THR A 507 -29.81 6.88 8.10
N ASN A 508 -31.00 6.46 8.52
CA ASN A 508 -31.27 5.73 9.77
C ASN A 508 -31.05 6.50 11.09
N ASP A 509 -30.81 7.82 11.06
CA ASP A 509 -30.64 8.63 12.27
C ASP A 509 -31.98 8.95 12.95
N GLN A 510 -32.51 7.99 13.68
CA GLN A 510 -33.89 8.03 14.22
C GLN A 510 -34.04 8.92 15.46
N GLU A 511 -32.98 9.33 16.16
CA GLU A 511 -33.09 10.26 17.30
C GLU A 511 -32.93 11.73 16.90
N LEU A 512 -32.61 12.00 15.63
CA LEU A 512 -32.35 13.36 15.12
C LEU A 512 -33.58 14.26 15.32
N ALA A 513 -33.45 15.26 16.19
CA ALA A 513 -34.52 16.19 16.54
C ALA A 513 -34.57 17.40 15.60
N GLY A 514 -33.47 17.73 14.92
CA GLY A 514 -33.52 18.66 13.80
C GLY A 514 -32.20 18.92 13.10
N VAL A 515 -32.29 19.46 11.89
CA VAL A 515 -31.13 19.75 11.03
C VAL A 515 -31.38 20.95 10.12
N ASP A 516 -30.35 21.78 9.92
CA ASP A 516 -30.36 22.89 8.96
C ASP A 516 -29.75 22.46 7.62
N LEU A 517 -30.59 22.27 6.60
CA LEU A 517 -30.19 21.94 5.24
C LEU A 517 -30.38 23.12 4.28
N SER A 518 -30.56 24.34 4.80
CA SER A 518 -30.95 25.50 3.97
C SER A 518 -29.89 25.97 2.98
N HIS A 519 -28.66 25.51 3.15
CA HIS A 519 -27.53 25.83 2.27
C HIS A 519 -27.04 24.65 1.42
N PHE A 520 -27.75 23.51 1.42
CA PHE A 520 -27.37 22.30 0.70
C PHE A 520 -27.88 22.30 -0.75
N ASN A 521 -27.15 21.66 -1.66
CA ASN A 521 -27.53 21.42 -3.05
C ASN A 521 -28.08 20.00 -3.23
N ILE A 522 -29.30 19.75 -2.76
CA ILE A 522 -29.86 18.39 -2.68
C ILE A 522 -30.33 17.92 -4.08
N HIS A 523 -29.46 17.21 -4.81
CA HIS A 523 -29.80 16.52 -6.06
C HIS A 523 -29.79 15.01 -5.84
N ASN A 524 -30.82 14.30 -6.31
CA ASN A 524 -30.84 12.83 -6.35
C ASN A 524 -30.57 12.07 -5.03
N SER A 525 -30.69 12.71 -3.86
CA SER A 525 -30.19 12.14 -2.60
C SER A 525 -31.29 11.68 -1.65
N GLN A 526 -31.16 10.46 -1.15
CA GLN A 526 -31.91 9.89 -0.02
C GLN A 526 -31.41 10.44 1.34
N ILE A 527 -31.14 11.75 1.41
CA ILE A 527 -30.37 12.40 2.49
C ILE A 527 -30.93 12.18 3.90
N LEU A 528 -32.25 12.05 4.04
CA LEU A 528 -32.97 11.77 5.30
C LEU A 528 -33.72 10.43 5.26
N LYS A 529 -33.26 9.44 4.49
CA LYS A 529 -33.94 8.15 4.40
C LYS A 529 -33.97 7.48 5.77
N ASN A 530 -35.18 7.18 6.26
CA ASN A 530 -35.39 6.67 7.61
C ASN A 530 -34.72 7.56 8.68
N ALA A 531 -34.69 8.88 8.52
CA ALA A 531 -34.14 9.79 9.52
C ALA A 531 -35.26 10.55 10.25
N GLY A 532 -34.95 11.00 11.46
CA GLY A 532 -35.75 11.96 12.21
C GLY A 532 -36.62 11.36 13.31
N ASN A 533 -36.59 12.04 14.46
CA ASN A 533 -37.26 11.60 15.69
C ASN A 533 -38.79 11.54 15.57
N PRO A 534 -39.42 10.36 15.79
CA PRO A 534 -40.88 10.22 15.73
C PRO A 534 -41.62 10.97 16.85
N LYS A 535 -40.93 11.36 17.92
CA LYS A 535 -41.47 12.22 18.99
C LYS A 535 -41.50 13.70 18.59
N GLY A 536 -40.69 14.09 17.61
CA GLY A 536 -40.69 15.42 17.02
C GLY A 536 -39.37 15.74 16.33
N PHE A 537 -39.43 16.12 15.06
CA PHE A 537 -38.26 16.42 14.23
C PHE A 537 -38.53 17.64 13.35
N ALA A 538 -37.53 18.51 13.21
CA ALA A 538 -37.61 19.68 12.34
C ALA A 538 -36.44 19.83 11.38
N VAL A 539 -36.75 20.10 10.12
CA VAL A 539 -35.76 20.37 9.07
C VAL A 539 -35.93 21.81 8.60
N LYS A 540 -34.83 22.57 8.53
CA LYS A 540 -34.82 23.86 7.83
C LYS A 540 -34.39 23.64 6.39
N LEU A 541 -35.23 24.04 5.45
CA LEU A 541 -34.97 23.96 4.01
C LEU A 541 -34.82 25.35 3.40
N GLY A 542 -33.94 25.47 2.41
CA GLY A 542 -33.58 26.72 1.76
C GLY A 542 -34.29 26.94 0.42
N HIS A 543 -34.01 28.10 -0.17
CA HIS A 543 -34.75 28.69 -1.29
C HIS A 543 -34.61 27.95 -2.64
N TYR A 544 -33.82 26.89 -2.69
CA TYR A 544 -33.48 26.14 -3.89
C TYR A 544 -33.37 24.65 -3.52
N ARG A 545 -33.76 23.75 -4.44
CA ARG A 545 -33.23 22.36 -4.54
C ARG A 545 -33.98 21.22 -3.83
N LEU A 546 -35.30 21.16 -3.94
CA LEU A 546 -36.02 19.88 -3.80
C LEU A 546 -36.66 19.54 -5.14
N ARG A 547 -35.89 18.91 -6.04
CA ARG A 547 -36.41 18.44 -7.33
C ARG A 547 -37.16 17.12 -7.13
N LYS A 548 -38.04 16.75 -8.06
CA LYS A 548 -38.70 15.43 -8.07
C LYS A 548 -37.70 14.26 -7.94
N SER A 549 -36.49 14.43 -8.47
CA SER A 549 -35.42 13.44 -8.39
C SER A 549 -34.69 13.41 -7.04
N SER A 550 -34.81 14.44 -6.18
CA SER A 550 -34.20 14.54 -4.85
C SER A 550 -34.81 13.60 -3.79
N GLY A 551 -35.53 12.53 -4.19
CA GLY A 551 -36.15 11.57 -3.27
C GLY A 551 -37.27 12.15 -2.40
N VAL A 552 -37.84 13.30 -2.79
CA VAL A 552 -38.99 13.93 -2.13
C VAL A 552 -40.19 12.97 -2.23
N GLY A 553 -40.38 12.20 -1.16
CA GLY A 553 -41.41 11.16 -1.03
C GLY A 553 -40.91 9.78 -0.61
N GLN A 554 -39.60 9.54 -0.46
CA GLN A 554 -39.09 8.35 0.24
C GLN A 554 -38.41 8.69 1.58
N GLY A 555 -37.51 9.67 1.61
CA GLY A 555 -36.89 10.17 2.86
C GLY A 555 -37.67 11.31 3.54
N PHE A 556 -38.74 11.79 2.91
CA PHE A 556 -39.49 12.97 3.35
C PHE A 556 -40.99 12.70 3.59
N LYS A 557 -41.42 11.43 3.61
CA LYS A 557 -42.83 11.00 3.76
C LYS A 557 -43.52 11.54 5.03
N HIS A 558 -42.73 11.90 6.02
CA HIS A 558 -43.24 12.27 7.35
C HIS A 558 -43.30 13.79 7.60
N ILE A 559 -42.85 14.60 6.63
CA ILE A 559 -42.96 16.05 6.64
C ILE A 559 -44.44 16.45 6.49
N LYS A 560 -45.05 17.08 7.51
CA LYS A 560 -46.49 17.42 7.50
C LYS A 560 -46.84 18.89 7.76
N ALA A 561 -45.86 19.77 8.01
CA ALA A 561 -46.11 21.19 8.21
C ALA A 561 -44.95 22.05 7.70
N VAL A 562 -45.24 23.27 7.21
CA VAL A 562 -44.28 24.22 6.66
C VAL A 562 -44.61 25.63 7.11
N GLY A 563 -43.60 26.36 7.60
CA GLY A 563 -43.70 27.80 7.80
C GLY A 563 -42.46 28.43 8.42
N LYS A 564 -42.64 29.60 9.06
CA LYS A 564 -41.59 30.41 9.69
C LYS A 564 -41.22 29.87 11.09
N GLY A 565 -40.12 30.31 11.68
CA GLY A 565 -39.79 29.96 13.07
C GLY A 565 -38.32 29.64 13.26
N THR A 566 -38.03 28.67 14.12
CA THR A 566 -36.68 28.14 14.37
C THR A 566 -36.76 26.61 14.39
N ILE A 567 -35.62 25.91 14.30
CA ILE A 567 -35.59 24.42 14.38
C ILE A 567 -36.22 23.96 15.69
N ARG A 568 -35.96 24.64 16.81
CA ARG A 568 -36.55 24.33 18.13
C ARG A 568 -38.05 24.69 18.23
N LYS A 569 -38.51 25.71 17.51
CA LYS A 569 -39.89 26.21 17.56
C LYS A 569 -40.43 26.48 16.15
N PRO A 570 -40.67 25.43 15.35
CA PRO A 570 -41.22 25.60 14.01
C PRO A 570 -42.68 26.07 14.10
N LYS A 571 -43.07 27.07 13.30
CA LYS A 571 -44.46 27.52 13.14
C LYS A 571 -44.85 27.30 11.68
N GLY A 572 -46.03 26.76 11.40
CA GLY A 572 -46.37 26.53 10.00
C GLY A 572 -47.76 25.98 9.74
N LYS A 573 -48.22 26.19 8.51
CA LYS A 573 -49.44 25.58 7.99
C LYS A 573 -49.16 24.10 7.72
N LYS A 574 -50.13 23.22 7.98
CA LYS A 574 -50.01 21.80 7.66
C LYS A 574 -50.11 21.60 6.14
N TYR A 575 -49.25 20.75 5.58
CA TYR A 575 -49.25 20.38 4.16
C TYR A 575 -49.16 18.86 4.03
N THR A 576 -49.82 18.30 3.02
CA THR A 576 -49.62 16.91 2.61
C THR A 576 -48.31 16.75 1.82
N GLU A 577 -47.79 15.53 1.72
CA GLU A 577 -46.62 15.20 0.90
C GLU A 577 -46.74 15.72 -0.54
N LYS A 578 -47.91 15.53 -1.15
CA LYS A 578 -48.21 16.04 -2.50
C LYS A 578 -48.18 17.57 -2.59
N GLN A 579 -48.67 18.27 -1.55
CA GLN A 579 -48.64 19.73 -1.50
C GLN A 579 -47.22 20.27 -1.30
N LEU A 580 -46.41 19.58 -0.49
CA LEU A 580 -44.98 19.88 -0.29
C LEU A 580 -44.20 19.71 -1.58
N LEU A 581 -44.36 18.56 -2.23
CA LEU A 581 -43.74 18.30 -3.52
C LEU A 581 -44.12 19.39 -4.52
N LYS A 582 -45.39 19.78 -4.61
CA LYS A 582 -45.83 20.89 -5.48
C LYS A 582 -45.18 22.23 -5.10
N LEU A 583 -45.08 22.54 -3.80
CA LEU A 583 -44.51 23.80 -3.30
C LEU A 583 -43.03 23.96 -3.67
N TYR A 584 -42.29 22.85 -3.72
CA TYR A 584 -40.86 22.84 -3.98
C TYR A 584 -40.43 22.43 -5.38
N ASN A 585 -41.34 21.83 -6.17
CA ASN A 585 -41.09 21.41 -7.56
C ASN A 585 -41.20 22.56 -8.58
N HIS A 586 -40.92 23.81 -8.16
CA HIS A 586 -40.96 25.00 -9.00
C HIS A 586 -39.58 25.67 -9.09
N SER A 587 -39.42 26.62 -10.03
CA SER A 587 -38.19 27.42 -10.11
C SER A 587 -37.97 28.15 -8.78
N ALA A 588 -36.70 28.38 -8.43
CA ALA A 588 -36.34 28.89 -7.12
C ALA A 588 -36.94 30.25 -6.74
N LYS A 589 -37.36 31.06 -7.72
CA LYS A 589 -38.10 32.31 -7.49
C LYS A 589 -39.49 32.09 -6.87
N LYS A 590 -40.05 30.87 -6.98
CA LYS A 590 -41.42 30.53 -6.53
C LYS A 590 -41.45 29.62 -5.29
N SER A 591 -40.31 29.04 -4.90
CA SER A 591 -40.21 28.25 -3.66
C SER A 591 -40.18 29.17 -2.43
N PRO A 592 -40.69 28.73 -1.27
CA PRO A 592 -40.57 29.47 -0.02
C PRO A 592 -39.11 29.77 0.35
N LYS A 593 -38.87 30.95 0.94
CA LYS A 593 -37.54 31.45 1.33
C LYS A 593 -36.81 30.54 2.31
N GLU A 594 -37.50 30.24 3.40
CA GLU A 594 -37.05 29.35 4.45
C GLU A 594 -38.29 28.67 5.00
N THR A 595 -38.17 27.37 5.19
CA THR A 595 -39.28 26.57 5.70
C THR A 595 -38.78 25.65 6.78
N TYR A 596 -39.48 25.70 7.91
CA TYR A 596 -39.38 24.72 8.94
C TYR A 596 -40.42 23.63 8.75
N VAL A 597 -39.93 22.41 8.74
CA VAL A 597 -40.73 21.21 8.60
C VAL A 597 -41.01 20.62 9.98
N MET A 598 -42.18 20.00 10.18
CA MET A 598 -42.43 19.12 11.35
C MET A 598 -42.75 17.70 10.93
N TYR A 599 -42.11 16.73 11.60
CA TYR A 599 -42.45 15.32 11.54
C TYR A 599 -43.76 15.04 12.28
N ASN A 600 -44.75 14.46 11.61
CA ASN A 600 -46.09 14.19 12.17
C ASN A 600 -46.81 15.41 12.81
N GLY A 601 -46.33 16.64 12.55
CA GLY A 601 -46.84 17.87 13.19
C GLY A 601 -46.45 18.04 14.66
N LYS A 602 -45.50 17.25 15.17
CA LYS A 602 -44.96 17.39 16.54
C LYS A 602 -43.75 18.33 16.54
N LYS A 603 -43.63 19.13 17.60
CA LYS A 603 -42.45 20.00 17.82
C LYS A 603 -41.26 19.14 18.24
N PRO A 604 -40.03 19.49 17.83
CA PRO A 604 -38.83 18.82 18.33
C PRO A 604 -38.76 18.83 19.85
N GLN A 605 -38.38 17.69 20.41
CA GLN A 605 -38.15 17.53 21.83
C GLN A 605 -36.68 17.19 22.06
N PRO A 606 -35.77 18.19 22.14
CA PRO A 606 -34.39 17.92 22.49
C PRO A 606 -34.32 17.31 23.90
N PRO A 607 -33.35 16.43 24.19
CA PRO A 607 -33.12 15.87 25.51
C PRO A 607 -32.97 16.95 26.59
N LYS A 608 -33.29 16.59 27.83
CA LYS A 608 -33.00 17.44 28.98
C LYS A 608 -31.49 17.68 29.06
N GLY A 609 -31.07 18.95 29.18
CA GLY A 609 -29.65 19.32 29.24
C GLY A 609 -28.99 19.64 27.89
N PHE A 610 -29.75 19.62 26.78
CA PHE A 610 -29.26 19.97 25.44
C PHE A 610 -28.65 21.39 25.37
N LYS A 611 -27.33 21.47 25.08
CA LYS A 611 -26.51 22.69 25.22
C LYS A 611 -26.40 23.54 23.94
N LEU A 612 -26.57 22.97 22.76
CA LEU A 612 -26.33 23.63 21.46
C LEU A 612 -27.41 24.66 21.14
N LYS A 613 -27.10 25.95 21.24
CA LYS A 613 -28.07 27.07 21.14
C LYS A 613 -28.84 27.15 19.83
#